data_AF-A0A967ELV8-F1
#
_entry.id   AF-A0A967ELV8-F1
#
_cell.length_a   1.000
_cell.length_b   1.000
_cell.length_c   1.000
_cell.angle_alpha   90.00
_cell.angle_beta   90.00
_cell.angle_gamma   90.00
#
_symmetry.space_group_name_H-M   'P 1'
#
loop_
_entity.id
_entity.type
_entity.pdbx_description
1 polymer ?
#
loop_
_entity_poly.entity_id
_entity_poly.type
_entity_poly.pdbx_seq_one_letter_code
_entity_poly.pdbx_strand_id
1 'polypeptide(L)'
;ALIIEPIQGEGGDNHFRAEFMKELRTICDENEIMFIYDEVQTGIALTGKMWAHEYFGNDALPDMLCFGKKTQVCGFFASKRIDEVENNVFHESARLNSTWGGNLIDMVRFSMYLEVIEQEKLVEKAGVNGEYLLNEIKKIQADFPNIVHNPRGKGLFCAFNLESGEKRDKLRELIQEEGAIMLGCGPKTIRFRPPVNISIDEIDIGIKCIRRAIKRL
;
A
#
# COMPACT_ATOMS: atom_id res chain seq x y z
N ALA A 1 -19.41 -4.74 11.31
CA ALA A 1 -18.29 -4.96 10.38
C ALA A 1 -16.97 -4.64 11.09
N LEU A 2 -15.89 -5.32 10.73
CA LEU A 2 -14.53 -5.01 11.13
C LEU A 2 -13.76 -4.57 9.87
N ILE A 3 -13.11 -3.41 9.92
CA ILE A 3 -12.35 -2.85 8.80
C ILE A 3 -10.88 -2.69 9.18
N ILE A 4 -9.98 -3.06 8.27
CA ILE A 4 -8.53 -2.97 8.49
C ILE A 4 -7.76 -2.74 7.18
N GLU A 5 -6.67 -1.99 7.23
CA GLU A 5 -5.70 -1.94 6.13
C GLU A 5 -4.81 -3.20 6.17
N PRO A 6 -4.54 -3.89 5.04
CA PRO A 6 -3.56 -4.99 5.00
C PRO A 6 -2.17 -4.59 5.53
N ILE A 7 -1.78 -3.34 5.26
CA ILE A 7 -0.59 -2.68 5.78
C ILE A 7 -1.02 -1.24 6.08
N GLN A 8 -0.90 -0.79 7.33
CA GLN A 8 -1.32 0.57 7.68
C GLN A 8 -0.37 1.59 7.07
N GLY A 9 -0.85 2.38 6.10
CA GLY A 9 -0.01 3.33 5.38
C GLY A 9 0.32 4.58 6.20
N GLU A 10 -0.69 5.41 6.48
CA GLU A 10 -0.49 6.70 7.17
C GLU A 10 0.02 6.53 8.60
N GLY A 11 -0.39 5.44 9.28
CA GLY A 11 0.02 5.10 10.64
C GLY A 11 1.51 4.76 10.79
N GLY A 12 2.24 4.63 9.69
CA GLY A 12 3.69 4.43 9.72
C GLY A 12 4.15 3.18 8.98
N ASP A 13 3.50 2.75 7.90
CA ASP A 13 3.82 1.51 7.16
C ASP A 13 3.92 0.31 8.13
N ASN A 14 2.86 0.07 8.92
CA ASN A 14 2.82 -1.04 9.90
C ASN A 14 2.34 -2.31 9.22
N HIS A 15 3.19 -3.34 9.20
CA HIS A 15 2.90 -4.64 8.60
C HIS A 15 2.37 -5.60 9.65
N PHE A 16 1.35 -6.37 9.28
CA PHE A 16 0.82 -7.45 10.11
C PHE A 16 1.31 -8.81 9.60
N ARG A 17 1.44 -9.77 10.52
CA ARG A 17 1.67 -11.16 10.16
C ARG A 17 0.36 -11.79 9.67
N ALA A 18 0.45 -12.80 8.81
CA ALA A 18 -0.72 -13.46 8.25
C ALA A 18 -1.59 -14.11 9.33
N GLU A 19 -0.99 -14.62 10.41
CA GLU A 19 -1.74 -15.26 11.51
C GLU A 19 -2.72 -14.28 12.16
N PHE A 20 -2.33 -13.02 12.34
CA PHE A 20 -3.22 -12.00 12.90
C PHE A 20 -4.46 -11.79 12.03
N MET A 21 -4.29 -11.76 10.71
CA MET A 21 -5.41 -11.57 9.77
C MET A 21 -6.34 -12.78 9.73
N LYS A 22 -5.78 -13.99 9.84
CA LYS A 22 -6.57 -15.23 9.92
C LYS A 22 -7.40 -15.29 11.20
N GLU A 23 -6.81 -14.94 12.35
CA GLU A 23 -7.56 -14.89 13.61
C GLU A 23 -8.67 -13.83 13.58
N LEU A 24 -8.43 -12.66 12.98
CA LEU A 24 -9.49 -11.66 12.79
C LEU A 24 -10.63 -12.18 11.90
N ARG A 25 -10.31 -12.92 10.82
CA ARG A 25 -11.31 -13.58 9.97
C ARG A 25 -12.15 -14.57 10.78
N THR A 26 -11.52 -15.45 11.55
CA THR A 26 -12.22 -16.41 12.43
C THR A 26 -13.18 -15.70 13.39
N ILE A 27 -12.72 -14.65 14.08
CA ILE A 27 -13.57 -13.86 14.98
C ILE A 27 -14.75 -13.24 14.21
N CYS A 28 -14.51 -12.76 12.99
CA CYS A 28 -15.57 -12.18 12.18
C CYS A 28 -16.62 -13.22 11.74
N ASP A 29 -16.20 -14.45 11.43
CA ASP A 29 -17.11 -15.55 11.13
C ASP A 29 -17.94 -15.96 12.35
N GLU A 30 -17.29 -16.17 13.50
CA GLU A 30 -17.95 -16.60 14.74
C GLU A 30 -18.97 -15.59 15.28
N ASN A 31 -18.83 -14.31 14.94
CA ASN A 31 -19.66 -13.23 15.47
C ASN A 31 -20.56 -12.58 14.39
N GLU A 32 -20.70 -13.20 13.22
CA GLU A 32 -21.52 -12.69 12.10
C GLU A 32 -21.13 -11.25 11.68
N ILE A 33 -19.83 -10.94 11.73
CA ILE A 33 -19.26 -9.64 11.37
C ILE A 33 -18.74 -9.70 9.94
N MET A 34 -19.08 -8.72 9.11
CA MET A 34 -18.44 -8.52 7.80
C MET A 34 -16.99 -8.07 7.97
N PHE A 35 -16.04 -8.81 7.38
CA PHE A 35 -14.61 -8.49 7.39
C PHE A 35 -14.22 -7.69 6.15
N ILE A 36 -13.63 -6.51 6.33
CA ILE A 36 -13.40 -5.55 5.26
C ILE A 36 -11.92 -5.15 5.20
N TYR A 37 -11.32 -5.28 4.01
CA TYR A 37 -10.00 -4.68 3.75
C TYR A 37 -10.13 -3.28 3.14
N ASP A 38 -9.45 -2.30 3.75
CA ASP A 38 -9.17 -1.03 3.10
C ASP A 38 -7.88 -1.14 2.29
N GLU A 39 -8.03 -1.34 0.98
CA GLU A 39 -6.92 -1.43 0.02
C GLU A 39 -6.76 -0.16 -0.81
N VAL A 40 -7.33 0.96 -0.37
CA VAL A 40 -7.22 2.26 -1.06
C VAL A 40 -5.75 2.65 -1.26
N GLN A 41 -4.86 2.31 -0.33
CA GLN A 41 -3.41 2.58 -0.47
C GLN A 41 -2.59 1.40 -0.98
N THR A 42 -2.88 0.19 -0.48
CA THR A 42 -2.07 -1.02 -0.70
C THR A 42 -2.36 -1.71 -2.04
N GLY A 43 -3.54 -1.50 -2.61
CA GLY A 43 -3.96 -2.13 -3.85
C GLY A 43 -3.25 -1.62 -5.09
N ILE A 44 -3.54 -2.32 -6.19
CA ILE A 44 -3.06 -2.08 -7.55
C ILE A 44 -1.54 -2.18 -7.64
N ALA A 45 -1.05 -3.42 -7.65
CA ALA A 45 0.33 -3.83 -7.96
C ALA A 45 1.44 -3.36 -6.99
N LEU A 46 1.21 -2.31 -6.21
CA LEU A 46 2.24 -1.62 -5.42
C LEU A 46 3.00 -2.54 -4.47
N THR A 47 2.31 -3.53 -3.91
CA THR A 47 2.91 -4.46 -2.95
C THR A 47 3.58 -5.66 -3.61
N GLY A 48 3.59 -5.78 -4.95
CA GLY A 48 3.99 -6.99 -5.67
C GLY A 48 2.86 -8.03 -5.80
N LYS A 49 1.65 -7.64 -5.42
CA LYS A 49 0.37 -8.34 -5.62
C LYS A 49 -0.65 -7.36 -6.16
N MET A 50 -1.69 -7.86 -6.82
CA MET A 50 -2.75 -6.96 -7.33
C MET A 50 -3.47 -6.32 -6.13
N TRP A 51 -3.72 -7.11 -5.10
CA TRP A 51 -4.27 -6.70 -3.81
C TRP A 51 -3.41 -7.25 -2.68
N ALA A 52 -3.11 -6.44 -1.67
CA ALA A 52 -2.20 -6.85 -0.60
C ALA A 52 -2.80 -7.95 0.30
N HIS A 53 -4.12 -8.09 0.39
CA HIS A 53 -4.73 -9.19 1.15
C HIS A 53 -4.37 -10.58 0.60
N GLU A 54 -3.96 -10.67 -0.68
CA GLU A 54 -3.48 -11.92 -1.29
C GLU A 54 -2.28 -12.52 -0.53
N TYR A 55 -1.55 -11.71 0.25
CA TYR A 55 -0.48 -12.20 1.13
C TYR A 55 -0.96 -13.02 2.33
N PHE A 56 -2.24 -12.96 2.69
CA PHE A 56 -2.79 -13.65 3.86
C PHE A 56 -3.45 -15.00 3.52
N GLY A 57 -3.64 -15.26 2.22
CA GLY A 57 -4.19 -16.52 1.70
C GLY A 57 -5.71 -16.63 1.86
N ASN A 58 -6.25 -17.79 1.45
CA ASN A 58 -7.69 -18.02 1.39
C ASN A 58 -8.38 -18.00 2.77
N ASP A 59 -7.63 -18.29 3.83
CA ASP A 59 -8.14 -18.31 5.22
C ASP A 59 -8.38 -16.90 5.80
N ALA A 60 -8.12 -15.84 5.03
CA ALA A 60 -8.31 -14.46 5.43
C ALA A 60 -8.93 -13.62 4.29
N LEU A 61 -9.79 -14.22 3.46
CA LEU A 61 -10.48 -13.48 2.40
C LEU A 61 -11.45 -12.45 2.99
N PRO A 62 -11.51 -11.23 2.41
CA PRO A 62 -12.47 -10.23 2.83
C PRO A 62 -13.88 -10.57 2.36
N ASP A 63 -14.86 -10.14 3.14
CA ASP A 63 -16.24 -10.02 2.67
C ASP A 63 -16.42 -8.79 1.78
N MET A 64 -15.65 -7.72 2.04
CA MET A 64 -15.64 -6.52 1.20
C MET A 64 -14.24 -5.94 1.09
N LEU A 65 -13.93 -5.31 -0.05
CA LEU A 65 -12.66 -4.64 -0.27
C LEU A 65 -12.90 -3.24 -0.78
N CYS A 66 -12.40 -2.21 -0.09
CA CYS A 66 -12.44 -0.83 -0.53
C CYS A 66 -11.20 -0.50 -1.39
N PHE A 67 -11.39 0.23 -2.48
CA PHE A 67 -10.31 0.65 -3.37
C PHE A 67 -10.42 2.13 -3.78
N GLY A 68 -9.29 2.69 -4.19
CA GLY A 68 -9.17 4.10 -4.57
C GLY A 68 -7.73 4.44 -4.97
N LYS A 69 -7.39 5.73 -4.93
CA LYS A 69 -6.07 6.29 -5.30
C LYS A 69 -5.62 5.86 -6.70
N LYS A 70 -4.91 4.72 -6.83
CA LYS A 70 -4.36 4.25 -8.10
C LYS A 70 -5.44 3.88 -9.10
N THR A 71 -6.59 3.41 -8.60
CA THR A 71 -7.76 3.06 -9.42
C THR A 71 -8.43 4.26 -10.10
N GLN A 72 -8.02 5.49 -9.76
CA GLN A 72 -8.64 6.75 -10.22
C GLN A 72 -10.08 6.91 -9.71
N VAL A 73 -11.00 6.02 -10.11
CA VAL A 73 -12.32 5.86 -9.51
C VAL A 73 -12.22 5.06 -8.21
N CYS A 74 -12.93 5.50 -7.17
CA CYS A 74 -13.02 4.77 -5.90
C CYS A 74 -14.27 3.88 -5.87
N GLY A 75 -14.26 2.89 -4.99
CA GLY A 75 -15.39 2.00 -4.82
C GLY A 75 -15.07 0.87 -3.88
N PHE A 76 -15.88 -0.18 -3.95
CA PHE A 76 -15.65 -1.39 -3.20
C PHE A 76 -16.18 -2.60 -3.96
N PHE A 77 -15.59 -3.76 -3.67
CA PHE A 77 -16.13 -5.06 -4.05
C PHE A 77 -16.79 -5.70 -2.82
N ALA A 78 -17.79 -6.54 -3.06
CA ALA A 78 -18.37 -7.40 -2.04
C ALA A 78 -18.32 -8.85 -2.51
N SER A 79 -18.08 -9.76 -1.57
CA SER A 79 -18.18 -11.20 -1.77
C SER A 79 -19.64 -11.65 -1.79
N LYS A 80 -19.87 -12.91 -2.15
CA LYS A 80 -21.21 -13.51 -2.13
C LYS A 80 -21.82 -13.63 -0.73
N ARG A 81 -21.04 -13.45 0.35
CA ARG A 81 -21.58 -13.47 1.72
C ARG A 81 -22.63 -12.38 1.92
N ILE A 82 -22.53 -11.25 1.22
CA ILE A 82 -23.53 -10.18 1.33
C ILE A 82 -24.92 -10.63 0.85
N ASP A 83 -24.99 -11.64 -0.02
CA ASP A 83 -26.24 -12.19 -0.54
C ASP A 83 -26.98 -13.09 0.46
N GLU A 84 -26.38 -13.39 1.63
CA GLU A 84 -27.08 -14.01 2.77
C GLU A 84 -28.19 -13.10 3.31
N VAL A 85 -28.09 -11.79 3.05
CA VAL A 85 -29.14 -10.81 3.33
C VAL A 85 -29.92 -10.53 2.04
N GLU A 86 -31.15 -11.06 1.96
CA GLU A 86 -32.01 -11.01 0.76
C GLU A 86 -32.15 -9.59 0.20
N ASN A 87 -32.46 -8.62 1.06
CA ASN A 87 -32.67 -7.21 0.68
C ASN A 87 -31.44 -6.34 1.01
N ASN A 88 -30.25 -6.81 0.67
CA ASN A 88 -29.03 -6.03 0.88
C ASN A 88 -28.97 -4.80 -0.04
N VAL A 89 -28.00 -3.91 0.23
CA VAL A 89 -27.84 -2.61 -0.43
C VAL A 89 -27.60 -2.67 -1.95
N PHE A 90 -27.27 -3.83 -2.51
CA PHE A 90 -27.13 -4.01 -3.95
C PHE A 90 -28.43 -4.46 -4.64
N HIS A 91 -29.37 -5.05 -3.90
CA HIS A 91 -30.67 -5.49 -4.41
C HIS A 91 -31.79 -4.47 -4.12
N GLU A 92 -31.65 -3.69 -3.05
CA GLU A 92 -32.57 -2.59 -2.73
C GLU A 92 -32.17 -1.29 -3.44
N SER A 93 -33.08 -0.78 -4.27
CA SER A 93 -32.87 0.46 -5.03
C SER A 93 -32.64 1.68 -4.11
N ALA A 94 -31.79 2.60 -4.57
CA ALA A 94 -31.48 3.89 -3.94
C ALA A 94 -30.83 3.83 -2.54
N ARG A 95 -30.36 2.66 -2.08
CA ARG A 95 -29.60 2.54 -0.81
C ARG A 95 -28.19 3.11 -0.91
N LEU A 96 -27.55 2.99 -2.08
CA LEU A 96 -26.25 3.58 -2.40
C LEU A 96 -26.39 4.41 -3.68
N ASN A 97 -26.01 5.68 -3.64
CA ASN A 97 -26.05 6.52 -4.83
C ASN A 97 -25.10 7.72 -4.73
N SER A 98 -24.74 8.27 -5.88
CA SER A 98 -24.12 9.60 -6.01
C SER A 98 -24.52 10.19 -7.36
N THR A 99 -24.45 11.52 -7.52
CA THR A 99 -24.88 12.19 -8.77
C THR A 99 -24.18 11.64 -10.02
N TRP A 100 -22.90 11.29 -9.91
CA TRP A 100 -22.08 10.87 -11.07
C TRP A 100 -21.74 9.38 -11.10
N GLY A 101 -21.82 8.65 -9.98
CA GLY A 101 -21.47 7.23 -9.95
C GLY A 101 -20.00 6.93 -10.26
N GLY A 102 -19.12 7.91 -10.03
CA GLY A 102 -17.72 7.89 -10.47
C GLY A 102 -17.48 8.77 -11.70
N ASN A 103 -16.22 9.14 -11.93
CA ASN A 103 -15.86 9.98 -13.07
C ASN A 103 -15.55 9.11 -14.30
N LEU A 104 -16.25 9.35 -15.42
CA LEU A 104 -16.08 8.58 -16.66
C LEU A 104 -14.65 8.66 -17.22
N ILE A 105 -14.00 9.82 -17.12
CA ILE A 105 -12.61 10.00 -17.59
C ILE A 105 -11.66 9.15 -16.73
N ASP A 106 -11.94 9.01 -15.44
CA ASP A 106 -11.17 8.18 -14.53
C ASP A 106 -11.37 6.69 -14.82
N MET A 107 -12.60 6.28 -15.15
CA MET A 107 -12.90 4.91 -15.56
C MET A 107 -12.13 4.52 -16.84
N VAL A 108 -12.16 5.37 -17.87
CA VAL A 108 -11.42 5.12 -19.13
C VAL A 108 -9.92 5.07 -18.88
N ARG A 109 -9.37 6.03 -18.13
CA ARG A 109 -7.94 6.08 -17.80
C ARG A 109 -7.49 4.86 -17.02
N PHE A 110 -8.26 4.43 -16.02
CA PHE A 110 -7.90 3.26 -15.22
C PHE A 110 -8.02 1.95 -16.01
N SER A 111 -8.97 1.85 -16.95
CA SER A 111 -9.05 0.69 -17.86
C SER A 111 -7.75 0.53 -18.66
N MET A 112 -7.20 1.63 -19.19
CA MET A 112 -5.90 1.61 -19.87
C MET A 112 -4.74 1.27 -18.92
N TYR A 113 -4.77 1.75 -17.66
CA TYR A 113 -3.76 1.37 -16.68
C TYR A 113 -3.77 -0.13 -16.39
N LEU A 114 -4.95 -0.76 -16.31
CA LEU A 114 -5.07 -2.21 -16.12
C LEU A 114 -4.47 -2.98 -17.30
N GLU A 115 -4.73 -2.54 -18.54
CA GLU A 115 -4.13 -3.14 -19.74
C GLU A 115 -2.60 -3.07 -19.70
N VAL A 116 -2.03 -1.91 -19.35
CA VAL A 116 -0.57 -1.75 -19.23
C VAL A 116 0.00 -2.60 -18.10
N ILE A 117 -0.68 -2.65 -16.94
CA ILE A 117 -0.26 -3.49 -15.81
C ILE A 117 -0.18 -4.96 -16.21
N GLU A 118 -1.14 -5.45 -16.98
CA GLU A 118 -1.16 -6.82 -17.50
C GLU A 118 -0.07 -7.04 -18.56
N GLN A 119 -0.04 -6.22 -19.61
CA GLN A 119 0.86 -6.38 -20.76
C GLN A 119 2.34 -6.29 -20.38
N GLU A 120 2.69 -5.36 -19.49
CA GLU A 120 4.07 -5.16 -19.02
C GLU A 120 4.40 -5.95 -17.75
N LYS A 121 3.47 -6.81 -17.28
CA LYS A 121 3.63 -7.62 -16.06
C LYS A 121 4.06 -6.79 -14.84
N LEU A 122 3.45 -5.63 -14.64
CA LEU A 122 3.90 -4.66 -13.64
C LEU A 122 3.72 -5.14 -12.19
N VAL A 123 2.81 -6.09 -11.93
CA VAL A 123 2.69 -6.73 -10.60
C VAL A 123 3.97 -7.50 -10.25
N GLU A 124 4.46 -8.33 -11.18
CA GLU A 124 5.70 -9.11 -11.02
C GLU A 124 6.90 -8.18 -10.90
N LYS A 125 6.99 -7.18 -11.79
CA LYS A 125 8.06 -6.18 -11.78
C LYS A 125 8.10 -5.38 -10.48
N ALA A 126 6.96 -4.98 -9.93
CA ALA A 126 6.88 -4.31 -8.63
C ALA A 126 7.33 -5.21 -7.48
N GLY A 127 7.11 -6.53 -7.58
CA GLY A 127 7.67 -7.51 -6.66
C GLY A 127 9.20 -7.55 -6.70
N VAL A 128 9.77 -7.74 -7.89
CA VAL A 128 11.23 -7.82 -8.11
C VAL A 128 11.93 -6.52 -7.72
N ASN A 129 11.47 -5.38 -8.25
CA ASN A 129 12.07 -4.07 -7.97
C ASN A 129 11.82 -3.63 -6.52
N GLY A 130 10.73 -4.08 -5.91
CA GLY A 130 10.46 -3.90 -4.49
C GLY A 130 11.44 -4.63 -3.59
N GLU A 131 11.79 -5.88 -3.93
CA GLU A 131 12.83 -6.62 -3.21
C GLU A 131 14.20 -5.93 -3.33
N TYR A 132 14.55 -5.46 -4.53
CA TYR A 132 15.75 -4.66 -4.75
C TYR A 132 15.75 -3.40 -3.86
N LEU A 133 14.68 -2.60 -3.91
CA LEU A 133 14.52 -1.41 -3.09
C LEU A 133 14.68 -1.71 -1.59
N LEU A 134 14.00 -2.74 -1.08
CA LEU A 134 14.10 -3.10 0.34
C LEU A 134 15.52 -3.50 0.73
N ASN A 135 16.24 -4.23 -0.14
CA ASN A 135 17.63 -4.59 0.09
C ASN A 135 18.55 -3.36 0.11
N GLU A 136 18.33 -2.37 -0.75
CA GLU A 136 19.07 -1.11 -0.71
C GLU A 136 18.80 -0.32 0.58
N ILE A 137 17.55 -0.28 1.06
CA ILE A 137 17.23 0.36 2.36
C ILE A 137 17.93 -0.37 3.51
N LYS A 138 17.99 -1.71 3.49
CA LYS A 138 18.75 -2.49 4.49
C LYS A 138 20.26 -2.19 4.43
N LYS A 139 20.83 -1.97 3.25
CA LYS A 139 22.23 -1.52 3.12
C LYS A 139 22.42 -0.14 3.74
N ILE A 140 21.51 0.81 3.49
CA ILE A 140 21.54 2.13 4.16
C ILE A 140 21.51 1.95 5.69
N GLN A 141 20.67 1.07 6.24
CA GLN A 141 20.70 0.77 7.68
C GLN A 141 22.08 0.25 8.13
N ALA A 142 22.67 -0.70 7.39
CA ALA A 142 23.96 -1.27 7.75
C ALA A 142 25.08 -0.21 7.78
N ASP A 143 25.03 0.75 6.86
CA ASP A 143 26.00 1.85 6.77
C ASP A 143 25.74 2.97 7.79
N PHE A 144 24.48 3.16 8.19
CA PHE A 144 24.04 4.23 9.10
C PHE A 144 23.17 3.69 10.25
N PRO A 145 23.67 2.74 11.08
CA PRO A 145 22.84 2.00 12.03
C PRO A 145 22.27 2.85 13.18
N ASN A 146 22.87 4.02 13.43
CA ASN A 146 22.44 4.98 14.45
C ASN A 146 21.42 6.01 13.93
N ILE A 147 21.09 5.98 12.63
CA ILE A 147 20.20 6.96 11.99
C ILE A 147 18.97 6.27 11.40
N VAL A 148 19.21 5.16 10.67
CA VAL A 148 18.17 4.42 9.97
C VAL A 148 17.84 3.15 10.76
N HIS A 149 16.56 2.91 10.97
CA HIS A 149 16.06 1.78 11.76
C HIS A 149 14.88 1.10 11.07
N ASN A 150 14.66 -0.18 11.35
CA ASN A 150 13.46 -0.94 10.96
C ASN A 150 13.08 -0.81 9.45
N PRO A 151 13.98 -1.11 8.50
CA PRO A 151 13.64 -1.20 7.10
C PRO A 151 12.64 -2.33 6.88
N ARG A 152 11.54 -2.02 6.19
CA ARG A 152 10.43 -2.95 5.97
C ARG A 152 9.73 -2.64 4.67
N GLY A 153 9.06 -3.64 4.11
CA GLY A 153 8.22 -3.45 2.94
C GLY A 153 7.69 -4.74 2.32
N LYS A 154 6.72 -4.57 1.42
CA LYS A 154 6.24 -5.58 0.47
C LYS A 154 6.15 -4.92 -0.90
N GLY A 155 6.79 -5.49 -1.90
CA GLY A 155 6.96 -4.84 -3.20
C GLY A 155 7.53 -3.44 -3.05
N LEU A 156 6.97 -2.48 -3.77
CA LEU A 156 7.39 -1.08 -3.74
C LEU A 156 6.79 -0.29 -2.55
N PHE A 157 5.97 -0.91 -1.70
CA PHE A 157 5.47 -0.36 -0.45
C PHE A 157 6.53 -0.56 0.65
N CYS A 158 7.55 0.29 0.65
CA CYS A 158 8.67 0.21 1.58
C CYS A 158 8.77 1.43 2.48
N ALA A 159 9.45 1.28 3.62
CA ALA A 159 9.70 2.34 4.59
C ALA A 159 10.90 2.05 5.50
N PHE A 160 11.39 3.09 6.15
CA PHE A 160 12.31 2.99 7.30
C PHE A 160 12.00 4.07 8.34
N ASN A 161 12.46 3.84 9.57
CA ASN A 161 12.30 4.75 10.69
C ASN A 161 13.58 5.56 10.95
N LEU A 162 13.41 6.73 11.52
CA LEU A 162 14.44 7.46 12.24
C LEU A 162 14.17 7.41 13.75
N GLU A 163 15.07 7.99 14.54
CA GLU A 163 14.95 8.08 16.00
C GLU A 163 13.73 8.91 16.44
N SER A 164 13.47 10.04 15.77
CA SER A 164 12.40 10.99 16.11
C SER A 164 11.72 11.60 14.87
N GLY A 165 10.55 12.22 15.08
CA GLY A 165 9.83 12.95 14.04
C GLY A 165 10.59 14.17 13.51
N GLU A 166 11.30 14.88 14.39
CA GLU A 166 12.16 16.01 14.00
C GLU A 166 13.28 15.57 13.05
N LYS A 167 14.01 14.50 13.40
CA LYS A 167 15.04 13.94 12.50
C LYS A 167 14.42 13.45 11.19
N ARG A 168 13.24 12.83 11.24
CA ARG A 168 12.50 12.37 10.05
C ARG A 168 12.18 13.54 9.12
N ASP A 169 11.60 14.60 9.64
CA ASP A 169 11.22 15.79 8.88
C ASP A 169 12.45 16.46 8.28
N LYS A 170 13.53 16.61 9.07
CA LYS A 170 14.78 17.18 8.59
C LYS A 170 15.43 16.35 7.48
N LEU A 171 15.50 15.02 7.65
CA LEU A 171 16.05 14.16 6.61
C LEU A 171 15.20 14.21 5.34
N ARG A 172 13.87 14.23 5.46
CA ARG A 172 12.97 14.35 4.29
C ARG A 172 13.23 15.63 3.50
N GLU A 173 13.40 16.76 4.19
CA GLU A 173 13.76 18.04 3.54
C GLU A 173 15.10 17.94 2.81
N LEU A 174 16.12 17.37 3.45
CA LEU A 174 17.42 17.16 2.83
C LEU A 174 17.33 16.23 1.61
N ILE A 175 16.54 15.15 1.67
CA ILE A 175 16.32 14.25 0.51
C ILE A 175 15.70 15.02 -0.68
N GLN A 176 14.78 15.96 -0.39
CA GLN A 176 14.18 16.82 -1.41
C GLN A 176 15.20 17.78 -2.03
N GLU A 177 16.07 18.40 -1.23
CA GLU A 177 17.18 19.21 -1.74
C GLU A 177 18.17 18.41 -2.59
N GLU A 178 18.38 17.12 -2.26
CA GLU A 178 19.22 16.21 -3.05
C GLU A 178 18.54 15.71 -4.34
N GLY A 179 17.27 16.07 -4.57
CA GLY A 179 16.54 15.83 -5.81
C GLY A 179 15.54 14.67 -5.81
N ALA A 180 15.13 14.15 -4.64
CA ALA A 180 14.12 13.09 -4.54
C ALA A 180 12.97 13.48 -3.60
N ILE A 181 11.73 13.13 -3.95
CA ILE A 181 10.56 13.41 -3.10
C ILE A 181 10.14 12.12 -2.39
N MET A 182 10.07 12.16 -1.06
CA MET A 182 9.58 11.08 -0.23
C MET A 182 8.58 11.63 0.79
N LEU A 183 7.68 10.77 1.25
CA LEU A 183 6.67 11.17 2.23
C LEU A 183 7.07 10.69 3.63
N GLY A 184 6.70 11.48 4.63
CA GLY A 184 6.63 10.99 6.00
C GLY A 184 5.34 10.18 6.22
N CYS A 185 5.36 9.24 7.15
CA CYS A 185 4.18 8.64 7.77
C CYS A 185 4.45 8.34 9.25
N GLY A 186 3.39 8.18 10.05
CA GLY A 186 3.50 8.00 11.49
C GLY A 186 4.43 9.03 12.18
N PRO A 187 4.90 8.72 13.40
CA PRO A 187 5.72 9.65 14.18
C PRO A 187 7.17 9.78 13.69
N LYS A 188 7.72 8.79 12.97
CA LYS A 188 9.16 8.74 12.67
C LYS A 188 9.54 8.02 11.38
N THR A 189 8.59 7.75 10.50
CA THR A 189 8.81 6.94 9.30
C THR A 189 8.96 7.80 8.04
N ILE A 190 9.90 7.44 7.16
CA ILE A 190 9.93 7.86 5.75
C ILE A 190 9.49 6.66 4.90
N ARG A 191 8.59 6.91 3.94
CA ARG A 191 7.98 5.88 3.08
C ARG A 191 8.24 6.12 1.60
N PHE A 192 8.31 5.01 0.87
CA PHE A 192 8.50 4.95 -0.57
C PHE A 192 7.18 4.60 -1.24
N ARG A 193 6.81 5.40 -2.25
CA ARG A 193 5.63 5.19 -3.10
C ARG A 193 5.97 5.47 -4.57
N PRO A 194 6.99 4.81 -5.15
CA PRO A 194 7.32 5.01 -6.55
C PRO A 194 6.20 4.46 -7.46
N PRO A 195 6.17 4.87 -8.74
CA PRO A 195 5.26 4.26 -9.71
C PRO A 195 5.62 2.78 -9.93
N VAL A 196 4.64 1.94 -10.26
CA VAL A 196 4.82 0.49 -10.37
C VAL A 196 5.68 0.05 -11.55
N ASN A 197 5.97 0.95 -12.49
CA ASN A 197 6.88 0.74 -13.60
C ASN A 197 8.32 1.24 -13.34
N ILE A 198 8.63 1.75 -12.13
CA ILE A 198 9.95 2.30 -11.76
C ILE A 198 11.07 1.32 -12.12
N SER A 199 12.17 1.86 -12.65
CA SER A 199 13.39 1.11 -12.99
C SER A 199 14.35 0.98 -11.81
N ILE A 200 15.29 0.04 -11.90
CA ILE A 200 16.39 -0.10 -10.92
C ILE A 200 17.26 1.16 -10.90
N ASP A 201 17.54 1.75 -12.07
CA ASP A 201 18.34 2.97 -12.17
C ASP A 201 17.69 4.15 -11.44
N GLU A 202 16.37 4.30 -11.53
CA GLU A 202 15.63 5.33 -10.79
C GLU A 202 15.62 5.07 -9.28
N ILE A 203 15.52 3.80 -8.86
CA ILE A 203 15.68 3.41 -7.45
C ILE A 203 17.08 3.83 -6.97
N ASP A 204 18.13 3.52 -7.72
CA ASP A 204 19.51 3.87 -7.38
C ASP A 204 19.72 5.39 -7.26
N ILE A 205 19.08 6.18 -8.13
CA ILE A 205 19.09 7.65 -8.02
C ILE A 205 18.50 8.07 -6.66
N GLY A 206 17.31 7.56 -6.30
CA GLY A 206 16.68 7.86 -5.02
C GLY A 206 17.52 7.43 -3.81
N ILE A 207 18.12 6.24 -3.87
CA ILE A 207 19.03 5.73 -2.84
C ILE A 207 20.27 6.61 -2.69
N LYS A 208 20.85 7.08 -3.79
CA LYS A 208 21.98 8.04 -3.76
C LYS A 208 21.58 9.36 -3.11
N CYS A 209 20.39 9.89 -3.40
CA CYS A 209 19.87 11.10 -2.74
C CYS A 209 19.74 10.91 -1.23
N ILE A 210 19.18 9.78 -0.77
CA ILE A 210 19.09 9.48 0.67
C ILE A 210 20.47 9.45 1.32
N ARG A 211 21.43 8.77 0.71
CA ARG A 211 22.79 8.64 1.27
C ARG A 211 23.53 9.98 1.35
N ARG A 212 23.31 10.89 0.39
CA ARG A 212 23.84 12.26 0.47
C ARG A 212 23.15 13.08 1.56
N ALA A 213 21.83 12.97 1.66
CA ALA A 213 21.04 13.65 2.69
C ALA A 213 21.42 13.21 4.11
N ILE A 214 21.61 11.90 4.34
CA ILE A 214 22.02 11.37 5.66
C ILE A 214 23.38 11.95 6.10
N LYS A 215 24.32 12.17 5.17
CA LYS A 215 25.63 12.76 5.50
C LYS A 215 25.55 14.24 5.91
N ARG A 216 24.41 14.89 5.67
CA ARG A 216 24.12 16.29 6.01
C ARG A 216 23.22 16.42 7.24
N LEU A 217 22.78 15.30 7.81
CA LEU A 217 21.95 15.22 9.01
C LEU A 217 22.83 15.34 10.27
#